data_AF-A0A953ZBP3-F1
#
_entry.id   AF-A0A953ZBP3-F1
#
_cell.length_a   1.000
_cell.length_b   1.000
_cell.length_c   1.000
_cell.angle_alpha   90.00
_cell.angle_beta   90.00
_cell.angle_gamma   90.00
#
_symmetry.space_group_name_H-M   'P 1'
#
loop_
_entity.id
_entity.type
_entity.pdbx_description
1 polymer ?
#
loop_
_entity_poly.entity_id
_entity_poly.type
_entity_poly.pdbx_seq_one_letter_code
_entity_poly.pdbx_strand_id
1 'polypeptide(L)'
;MSSTFAWPDTPNRLREFAANGEPTLDVERGVFFRGDDDDRAEFHPPLVLGPRGATASVDDYLRAWTGELPSCCIVLLRAGATAIGLWHGTELIAHKAFKKYVVRGHGKAQATHLSSKGKSRYGSRLRLQNAKRQLEETNERLTDWRDAHGAADVVLYSAPVRLWPDLFAVAPPPPFERQTAVRIPAHVHTPTHEELLRVRRVCLRGRVVEPGD
;
A
#
# COMPACT_ATOMS: atom_id res chain seq x y z
N MET A 1 20.28 -12.61 -11.04
CA MET A 1 19.03 -13.40 -11.25
C MET A 1 18.09 -13.23 -10.06
N SER A 2 16.85 -12.79 -10.32
CA SER A 2 15.85 -12.45 -9.31
C SER A 2 14.88 -13.59 -9.13
N SER A 3 14.78 -14.11 -7.90
CA SER A 3 13.84 -15.17 -7.52
C SER A 3 12.75 -14.62 -6.59
N THR A 4 11.55 -15.20 -6.65
CA THR A 4 10.46 -14.85 -5.72
C THR A 4 10.06 -16.05 -4.88
N PHE A 5 9.56 -15.82 -3.67
CA PHE A 5 9.15 -16.87 -2.73
C PHE A 5 7.89 -16.47 -1.97
N ALA A 6 7.16 -17.47 -1.45
CA ALA A 6 5.95 -17.24 -0.67
C ALA A 6 6.31 -16.89 0.78
N TRP A 7 5.45 -16.13 1.45
CA TRP A 7 5.73 -15.68 2.83
C TRP A 7 6.13 -16.79 3.83
N PRO A 8 5.60 -18.03 3.82
CA PRO A 8 6.00 -19.04 4.79
C PRO A 8 7.48 -19.44 4.64
N ASP A 9 8.05 -19.27 3.44
CA ASP A 9 9.42 -19.64 3.13
C ASP A 9 10.44 -18.59 3.60
N THR A 10 9.98 -17.43 4.09
CA THR A 10 10.83 -16.27 4.43
C THR A 10 12.01 -16.65 5.34
N PRO A 11 11.84 -17.41 6.44
CA PRO A 11 12.95 -17.76 7.31
C PRO A 11 14.01 -18.61 6.60
N ASN A 12 13.58 -19.58 5.78
CA ASN A 12 14.50 -20.46 5.07
C ASN A 12 15.27 -19.69 4.00
N ARG A 13 14.56 -18.86 3.22
CA ARG A 13 15.16 -18.02 2.18
C ARG A 13 16.13 -16.99 2.75
N LEU A 14 15.81 -16.40 3.90
CA LEU A 14 16.71 -15.45 4.55
C LEU A 14 17.98 -16.13 5.08
N ARG A 15 17.87 -17.35 5.63
CA ARG A 15 19.05 -18.15 6.04
C ARG A 15 19.91 -18.55 4.85
N GLU A 16 19.30 -18.99 3.75
CA GLU A 16 20.02 -19.27 2.50
C GLU A 16 20.78 -18.04 1.99
N PHE A 17 20.13 -16.88 2.02
CA PHE A 17 20.74 -15.61 1.64
C PHE A 17 21.92 -15.24 2.55
N ALA A 18 21.75 -15.36 3.87
CA ALA A 18 22.78 -15.05 4.87
C ALA A 18 23.95 -16.06 4.88
N ALA A 19 23.75 -17.29 4.38
CA ALA A 19 24.82 -18.27 4.27
C ALA A 19 25.95 -17.84 3.31
N ASN A 20 25.66 -16.90 2.40
CA ASN A 20 26.61 -16.37 1.42
C ASN A 20 27.23 -15.03 1.84
N GLY A 21 27.20 -14.71 3.13
CA GLY A 21 27.74 -13.48 3.72
C GLY A 21 26.75 -12.79 4.65
N GLU A 22 27.27 -12.12 5.67
CA GLU A 22 26.45 -11.46 6.71
C GLU A 22 25.67 -10.27 6.13
N PRO A 23 24.32 -10.33 6.07
CA PRO A 23 23.54 -9.25 5.51
C PRO A 23 23.40 -8.07 6.46
N THR A 24 23.45 -6.86 5.91
CA THR A 24 23.11 -5.61 6.59
C THR A 24 21.67 -5.22 6.29
N LEU A 25 20.96 -4.66 7.28
CA LEU A 25 19.62 -4.11 7.08
C LEU A 25 19.68 -2.66 6.58
N ASP A 26 19.08 -2.41 5.43
CA ASP A 26 18.67 -1.08 4.99
C ASP A 26 17.30 -0.78 5.61
N VAL A 27 17.31 0.01 6.70
CA VAL A 27 16.10 0.32 7.48
C VAL A 27 15.10 1.14 6.68
N GLU A 28 15.57 2.02 5.79
CA GLU A 28 14.70 2.89 4.99
C GLU A 28 13.92 2.08 3.95
N ARG A 29 14.61 1.15 3.28
CA ARG A 29 14.01 0.29 2.25
C ARG A 29 13.35 -0.96 2.86
N GLY A 30 13.68 -1.31 4.09
CA GLY A 30 13.24 -2.55 4.75
C GLY A 30 13.79 -3.80 4.06
N VAL A 31 15.03 -3.74 3.57
CA VAL A 31 15.67 -4.82 2.80
C VAL A 31 16.97 -5.24 3.46
N PHE A 32 17.30 -6.52 3.41
CA PHE A 32 18.62 -6.98 3.78
C PHE A 32 19.48 -7.01 2.53
N PHE A 33 20.75 -6.63 2.63
CA PHE A 33 21.66 -6.66 1.51
C PHE A 33 23.05 -7.14 1.94
N ARG A 34 23.80 -7.67 0.99
CA ARG A 34 25.21 -8.06 1.15
C ARG A 34 25.98 -7.65 -0.10
N GLY A 35 27.30 -7.52 0.04
CA GLY A 35 28.18 -7.03 -1.02
C GLY A 35 28.19 -5.50 -1.13
N ASP A 36 29.13 -5.00 -1.93
CA ASP A 36 29.29 -3.58 -2.26
C ASP A 36 28.43 -3.20 -3.48
N ASP A 37 28.42 -1.93 -3.88
CA ASP A 37 27.52 -1.42 -4.93
C ASP A 37 27.58 -2.19 -6.26
N ASP A 38 28.75 -2.67 -6.68
CA ASP A 38 28.93 -3.41 -7.93
C ASP A 38 28.55 -4.90 -7.84
N ASP A 39 28.44 -5.46 -6.62
CA ASP A 39 28.11 -6.87 -6.36
C ASP A 39 26.96 -7.01 -5.34
N ARG A 40 26.04 -6.04 -5.35
CA ARG A 40 24.99 -5.93 -4.33
C ARG A 40 23.90 -6.96 -4.55
N ALA A 41 23.77 -7.89 -3.62
CA ALA A 41 22.62 -8.79 -3.53
C ALA A 41 21.61 -8.23 -2.52
N GLU A 42 20.31 -8.31 -2.83
CA GLU A 42 19.23 -7.82 -1.97
C GLU A 42 18.20 -8.92 -1.66
N PHE A 43 17.89 -9.07 -0.38
CA PHE A 43 16.76 -9.84 0.11
C PHE A 43 15.64 -8.87 0.51
N HIS A 44 14.52 -8.99 -0.18
CA HIS A 44 13.30 -8.28 0.13
C HIS A 44 12.31 -9.25 0.80
N PRO A 45 12.04 -9.09 2.10
CA PRO A 45 10.97 -9.83 2.75
C PRO A 45 9.62 -9.54 2.09
N PRO A 46 8.61 -10.41 2.23
CA PRO A 46 7.24 -10.06 1.92
C PRO A 46 6.87 -8.74 2.59
N LEU A 47 6.22 -7.82 1.87
CA LEU A 47 5.98 -6.46 2.35
C LEU A 47 5.20 -6.43 3.69
N VAL A 48 4.29 -7.38 3.88
CA VAL A 48 3.52 -7.51 5.13
C VAL A 48 4.39 -7.96 6.31
N LEU A 49 5.53 -8.59 6.04
CA LEU A 49 6.53 -9.07 7.00
C LEU A 49 7.81 -8.24 6.93
N GLY A 50 7.78 -7.01 6.40
CA GLY A 50 8.95 -6.14 6.38
C GLY A 50 9.54 -5.96 7.79
N PRO A 51 10.86 -5.70 7.91
CA PRO A 51 11.51 -5.43 9.20
C PRO A 51 10.81 -4.28 9.95
N ARG A 52 10.58 -4.43 11.25
CA ARG A 52 9.80 -3.48 12.06
C ARG A 52 10.43 -3.29 13.44
N GLY A 53 10.20 -2.11 14.02
CA GLY A 53 10.63 -1.80 15.38
C GLY A 53 12.15 -1.88 15.53
N ALA A 54 12.62 -2.71 16.47
CA ALA A 54 14.03 -2.83 16.83
C ALA A 54 14.82 -3.86 15.99
N THR A 55 14.29 -4.34 14.85
CA THR A 55 15.06 -5.23 13.97
C THR A 55 16.33 -4.51 13.49
N ALA A 56 17.50 -5.01 13.88
CA ALA A 56 18.79 -4.48 13.44
C ALA A 56 19.60 -5.50 12.63
N SER A 57 19.32 -6.80 12.83
CA SER A 57 20.04 -7.90 12.19
C SER A 57 19.09 -8.96 11.62
N VAL A 58 19.66 -9.89 10.84
CA VAL A 58 18.97 -11.10 10.39
C VAL A 58 18.49 -11.93 11.58
N ASP A 59 19.30 -12.06 12.63
CA ASP A 59 18.94 -12.83 13.82
C ASP A 59 17.76 -12.21 14.56
N ASP A 60 17.71 -10.89 14.69
CA ASP A 60 16.56 -10.20 15.30
C ASP A 60 15.29 -10.46 14.52
N TYR A 61 15.38 -10.38 13.18
CA TYR A 61 14.25 -10.64 12.30
C TYR A 61 13.75 -12.08 12.42
N LEU A 62 14.65 -13.06 12.44
CA LEU A 62 14.32 -14.48 12.58
C LEU A 62 13.79 -14.81 13.97
N ARG A 63 14.24 -14.13 15.03
CA ARG A 63 13.71 -14.29 16.40
C ARG A 63 12.31 -13.71 16.54
N ALA A 64 12.01 -12.61 15.85
CA ALA A 64 10.69 -11.99 15.83
C ALA A 64 9.67 -12.77 14.98
N TRP A 65 10.12 -13.75 14.20
CA TRP A 65 9.26 -14.57 13.36
C TRP A 65 8.33 -15.46 14.19
N THR A 66 7.02 -15.26 14.04
CA THR A 66 6.00 -16.05 14.75
C THR A 66 5.47 -17.23 13.95
N GLY A 67 5.74 -17.29 12.63
CA GLY A 67 5.08 -18.22 11.72
C GLY A 67 3.68 -17.78 11.30
N GLU A 68 3.23 -16.61 11.75
CA GLU A 68 1.91 -16.07 11.46
C GLU A 68 2.02 -14.73 10.73
N LEU A 69 0.99 -14.40 9.96
CA LEU A 69 0.87 -13.12 9.30
C LEU A 69 0.28 -12.08 10.27
N PRO A 70 0.86 -10.88 10.39
CA PRO A 70 0.31 -9.82 11.22
C PRO A 70 -1.02 -9.31 10.64
N SER A 71 -1.77 -8.58 11.46
CA SER A 71 -2.92 -7.83 10.96
C SER A 71 -2.45 -6.74 9.99
N CYS A 72 -3.18 -6.56 8.89
CA CYS A 72 -2.76 -5.69 7.81
C CYS A 72 -3.93 -4.95 7.20
N CYS A 73 -3.83 -3.62 7.15
CA CYS A 73 -4.69 -2.77 6.35
C CYS A 73 -4.04 -2.45 5.01
N ILE A 74 -4.76 -2.57 3.90
CA ILE A 74 -4.32 -2.13 2.57
C ILE A 74 -5.23 -1.00 2.09
N VAL A 75 -4.63 0.10 1.66
CA VAL A 75 -5.31 1.31 1.16
C VAL A 75 -4.91 1.60 -0.28
N LEU A 76 -5.82 1.34 -1.23
CA LEU A 76 -5.65 1.66 -2.65
C LEU A 76 -6.51 2.85 -3.03
N LEU A 77 -5.87 3.97 -3.34
CA LEU A 77 -6.52 5.23 -3.64
C LEU A 77 -6.16 5.71 -5.04
N ARG A 78 -7.17 6.00 -5.84
CA ARG A 78 -7.05 6.79 -7.09
C ARG A 78 -8.20 7.78 -7.16
N ALA A 79 -8.04 8.87 -7.92
CA ALA A 79 -9.13 9.81 -8.12
C ALA A 79 -10.36 9.08 -8.70
N GLY A 80 -11.46 9.04 -7.94
CA GLY A 80 -12.71 8.39 -8.33
C GLY A 80 -12.81 6.90 -8.06
N ALA A 81 -11.80 6.25 -7.50
CA ALA A 81 -11.83 4.84 -7.16
C ALA A 81 -11.01 4.54 -5.90
N THR A 82 -11.62 3.86 -4.94
CA THR A 82 -10.98 3.39 -3.71
C THR A 82 -11.22 1.90 -3.54
N ALA A 83 -10.21 1.18 -3.05
CA ALA A 83 -10.38 -0.13 -2.46
C ALA A 83 -9.55 -0.21 -1.17
N ILE A 84 -10.19 -0.59 -0.08
CA ILE A 84 -9.58 -0.78 1.23
C ILE A 84 -9.91 -2.17 1.76
N GLY A 85 -8.99 -2.76 2.51
CA GLY A 85 -9.20 -4.05 3.17
C GLY A 85 -8.40 -4.17 4.46
N LEU A 86 -8.94 -4.94 5.41
CA LEU A 86 -8.33 -5.31 6.67
C LEU A 86 -8.24 -6.84 6.75
N TRP A 87 -7.03 -7.36 6.93
CA TRP A 87 -6.77 -8.78 7.13
C TRP A 87 -6.25 -9.04 8.53
N HIS A 88 -6.69 -10.15 9.13
CA HIS A 88 -6.01 -10.76 10.27
C HIS A 88 -5.43 -12.08 9.78
N GLY A 89 -4.10 -12.19 9.77
CA GLY A 89 -3.44 -13.34 9.16
C GLY A 89 -3.75 -13.47 7.66
N THR A 90 -4.36 -14.60 7.29
CA THR A 90 -4.79 -14.90 5.91
C THR A 90 -6.23 -14.47 5.62
N GLU A 91 -7.04 -14.18 6.65
CA GLU A 91 -8.47 -13.90 6.53
C GLU A 91 -8.73 -12.43 6.23
N LEU A 92 -9.67 -12.16 5.30
CA LEU A 92 -10.14 -10.80 5.00
C LEU A 92 -11.33 -10.45 5.90
N ILE A 93 -11.07 -9.72 6.97
CA ILE A 93 -12.06 -9.39 8.01
C ILE A 93 -13.04 -8.33 7.52
N ALA A 94 -12.53 -7.30 6.83
CA ALA A 94 -13.36 -6.24 6.30
C ALA A 94 -12.80 -5.73 4.98
N HIS A 95 -13.67 -5.37 4.05
CA HIS A 95 -13.26 -4.73 2.80
C HIS A 95 -14.33 -3.77 2.29
N LYS A 96 -13.88 -2.80 1.50
CA LYS A 96 -14.78 -1.90 0.79
C LYS A 96 -14.10 -1.43 -0.49
N ALA A 97 -14.80 -1.59 -1.61
CA ALA A 97 -14.42 -0.99 -2.88
C ALA A 97 -15.57 -0.13 -3.39
N PHE A 98 -15.25 1.08 -3.84
CA PHE A 98 -16.25 2.00 -4.37
C PHE A 98 -15.64 2.93 -5.41
N LYS A 99 -16.49 3.36 -6.34
CA LYS A 99 -16.15 4.34 -7.37
C LYS A 99 -17.02 5.57 -7.14
N LYS A 100 -16.41 6.75 -7.08
CA LYS A 100 -17.13 8.03 -7.11
C LYS A 100 -16.92 8.67 -8.47
N TYR A 101 -18.01 8.96 -9.15
CA TYR A 101 -17.98 9.57 -10.48
C TYR A 101 -17.23 10.92 -10.45
N VAL A 102 -15.99 10.92 -10.92
CA VAL A 102 -15.29 12.12 -11.41
C VAL A 102 -15.49 12.14 -12.93
N VAL A 103 -16.66 12.58 -13.38
CA VAL A 103 -16.97 12.62 -14.82
C VAL A 103 -15.96 13.52 -15.55
N ARG A 104 -15.16 12.94 -16.45
CA ARG A 104 -14.61 13.63 -17.62
C ARG A 104 -15.72 13.62 -18.66
N GLY A 105 -16.36 14.76 -18.91
CA GLY A 105 -17.37 14.85 -19.95
C GLY A 105 -16.71 14.63 -21.31
N HIS A 106 -16.93 13.46 -21.91
CA HIS A 106 -16.96 13.31 -23.36
C HIS A 106 -18.43 13.05 -23.71
N GLY A 107 -19.10 14.07 -24.23
CA GLY A 107 -20.49 14.01 -24.65
C GLY A 107 -20.83 15.29 -25.39
N LYS A 108 -20.99 15.19 -26.71
CA LYS A 108 -21.54 16.26 -27.56
C LYS A 108 -22.90 16.69 -26.98
N ALA A 109 -22.99 17.94 -26.54
CA ALA A 109 -24.26 18.61 -26.38
C ALA A 109 -24.13 19.96 -27.08
N GLN A 110 -24.51 19.99 -28.36
CA GLN A 110 -24.80 21.24 -29.02
C GLN A 110 -26.19 21.69 -28.54
N ALA A 111 -26.22 22.66 -27.63
CA ALA A 111 -27.34 23.57 -27.49
C ALA A 111 -26.82 24.92 -26.95
N THR A 112 -26.76 25.85 -27.89
CA THR A 112 -27.12 27.27 -27.74
C THR A 112 -26.32 28.15 -26.77
N HIS A 113 -25.41 28.92 -27.39
CA HIS A 113 -25.15 30.34 -27.12
C HIS A 113 -25.43 30.87 -25.69
N LEU A 114 -24.37 30.96 -24.89
CA LEU A 114 -24.12 32.19 -24.11
C LEU A 114 -22.62 32.33 -23.87
N SER A 115 -22.00 33.24 -24.61
CA SER A 115 -20.63 33.69 -24.45
C SER A 115 -20.54 34.62 -23.23
N SER A 116 -19.80 34.21 -22.21
CA SER A 116 -19.14 35.12 -21.28
C SER A 116 -18.02 34.40 -20.52
N LYS A 117 -16.91 35.11 -20.34
CA LYS A 117 -15.67 34.71 -19.65
C LYS A 117 -15.97 34.06 -18.29
N GLY A 118 -15.36 32.90 -17.98
CA GLY A 118 -15.31 32.34 -16.60
C GLY A 118 -15.98 30.98 -16.32
N LYS A 119 -16.22 30.13 -17.33
CA LYS A 119 -16.95 28.84 -17.22
C LYS A 119 -16.16 27.64 -16.64
N SER A 120 -15.37 27.82 -15.58
CA SER A 120 -14.73 26.70 -14.83
C SER A 120 -15.64 26.11 -13.74
N ARG A 121 -16.77 26.74 -13.42
CA ARG A 121 -17.28 26.72 -12.03
C ARG A 121 -18.02 25.46 -11.60
N TYR A 122 -18.87 24.83 -12.43
CA TYR A 122 -19.72 23.75 -11.89
C TYR A 122 -19.04 22.37 -11.87
N GLY A 123 -18.57 21.89 -13.03
CA GLY A 123 -17.96 20.56 -13.12
C GLY A 123 -16.66 20.43 -12.32
N SER A 124 -15.85 21.49 -12.25
CA SER A 124 -14.62 21.50 -11.45
C SER A 124 -14.92 21.40 -9.94
N ARG A 125 -15.91 22.18 -9.46
CA ARG A 125 -16.36 22.12 -8.05
C ARG A 125 -16.91 20.75 -7.69
N LEU A 126 -17.70 20.14 -8.57
CA LEU A 126 -18.25 18.80 -8.34
C LEU A 126 -17.14 17.74 -8.25
N ARG A 127 -16.09 17.83 -9.09
CA ARG A 127 -14.94 16.91 -9.01
C ARG A 127 -14.18 17.06 -7.70
N LEU A 128 -13.94 18.28 -7.25
CA LEU A 128 -13.26 18.54 -5.98
C LEU A 128 -14.10 18.03 -4.80
N GLN A 129 -15.41 18.27 -4.82
CA GLN A 129 -16.33 17.78 -3.79
C GLN A 129 -16.38 16.25 -3.77
N ASN A 130 -16.43 15.60 -4.93
CA ASN A 130 -16.44 14.14 -5.03
C ASN A 130 -15.11 13.52 -4.56
N ALA A 131 -13.98 14.17 -4.86
CA ALA A 131 -12.68 13.75 -4.34
C ALA A 131 -12.62 13.88 -2.81
N LYS A 132 -13.06 15.01 -2.24
CA LYS A 132 -13.12 15.20 -0.79
C LYS A 132 -13.98 14.11 -0.13
N ARG A 133 -15.19 13.91 -0.64
CA ARG A 133 -16.13 12.89 -0.13
C ARG A 133 -15.59 11.47 -0.27
N GLN A 134 -14.76 11.20 -1.28
CA GLN A 134 -14.11 9.90 -1.43
C GLN A 134 -13.12 9.65 -0.27
N LEU A 135 -12.35 10.67 0.11
CA LEU A 135 -11.39 10.59 1.20
C LEU A 135 -12.09 10.50 2.56
N GLU A 136 -13.12 11.32 2.79
CA GLU A 136 -13.94 11.29 4.01
C GLU A 136 -14.54 9.89 4.24
N GLU A 137 -15.22 9.32 3.24
CA GLU A 137 -15.79 7.97 3.35
C GLU A 137 -14.71 6.89 3.54
N THR A 138 -13.51 7.11 2.98
CA THR A 138 -12.38 6.19 3.22
C THR A 138 -11.96 6.22 4.68
N ASN A 139 -11.80 7.41 5.26
CA ASN A 139 -11.34 7.57 6.65
C ASN A 139 -12.41 7.16 7.66
N GLU A 140 -13.68 7.46 7.40
CA GLU A 140 -14.80 6.97 8.21
C GLU A 140 -14.76 5.44 8.28
N ARG A 141 -14.65 4.77 7.12
CA ARG A 141 -14.63 3.31 7.08
C ARG A 141 -13.42 2.72 7.81
N LEU A 142 -12.25 3.32 7.64
CA LEU A 142 -11.04 2.87 8.32
C LEU A 142 -11.17 3.05 9.84
N THR A 143 -11.79 4.15 10.28
CA THR A 143 -12.03 4.44 11.71
C THR A 143 -12.99 3.42 12.30
N ASP A 144 -14.11 3.15 11.63
CA ASP A 144 -15.05 2.10 12.04
C ASP A 144 -14.34 0.75 12.20
N TRP A 145 -13.46 0.39 11.27
CA TRP A 145 -12.71 -0.86 11.34
C TRP A 145 -11.69 -0.88 12.48
N ARG A 146 -10.99 0.23 12.72
CA ARG A 146 -10.08 0.33 13.87
C ARG A 146 -10.86 0.16 15.18
N ASP A 147 -12.00 0.81 15.31
CA ASP A 147 -12.78 0.78 16.55
C ASP A 147 -13.40 -0.60 16.79
N ALA A 148 -13.77 -1.32 15.72
CA ALA A 148 -14.32 -2.68 15.80
C ALA A 148 -13.27 -3.79 15.96
N HIS A 149 -12.08 -3.65 15.36
CA HIS A 149 -11.09 -4.72 15.22
C HIS A 149 -9.70 -4.40 15.79
N GLY A 150 -9.48 -3.18 16.27
CA GLY A 150 -8.18 -2.70 16.73
C GLY A 150 -7.34 -2.08 15.61
N ALA A 151 -6.20 -1.49 15.99
CA ALA A 151 -5.25 -0.96 15.03
C ALA A 151 -4.54 -2.10 14.29
N ALA A 152 -4.40 -1.98 12.96
CA ALA A 152 -3.62 -2.94 12.19
C ALA A 152 -2.11 -2.78 12.49
N ASP A 153 -1.40 -3.89 12.62
CA ASP A 153 0.06 -3.91 12.80
C ASP A 153 0.79 -3.32 11.59
N VAL A 154 0.17 -3.46 10.41
CA VAL A 154 0.72 -3.03 9.14
C VAL A 154 -0.29 -2.23 8.34
N VAL A 155 0.10 -1.04 7.89
CA VAL A 155 -0.65 -0.27 6.88
C VAL A 155 0.16 -0.23 5.59
N LEU A 156 -0.41 -0.79 4.51
CA LEU A 156 0.15 -0.73 3.17
C LEU A 156 -0.69 0.20 2.30
N TYR A 157 -0.07 1.00 1.45
CA TYR A 157 -0.82 1.92 0.62
C TYR A 157 -0.30 2.07 -0.81
N SER A 158 -1.22 2.40 -1.71
CA SER A 158 -0.90 2.89 -3.05
C SER A 158 -1.81 4.07 -3.35
N ALA A 159 -1.21 5.25 -3.47
CA ALA A 159 -1.92 6.49 -3.72
C ALA A 159 -1.03 7.43 -4.57
N PRO A 160 -1.63 8.23 -5.48
CA PRO A 160 -0.92 9.34 -6.12
C PRO A 160 -0.32 10.30 -5.09
N VAL A 161 0.83 10.89 -5.43
CA VAL A 161 1.60 11.80 -4.55
C VAL A 161 0.75 12.95 -3.98
N ARG A 162 -0.24 13.44 -4.74
CA ARG A 162 -1.15 14.50 -4.29
C ARG A 162 -2.29 13.98 -3.40
N LEU A 163 -2.81 12.79 -3.70
CA LEU A 163 -3.97 12.24 -3.00
C LEU A 163 -3.60 11.70 -1.61
N TRP A 164 -2.35 11.27 -1.43
CA TRP A 164 -1.89 10.72 -0.16
C TRP A 164 -1.89 11.78 0.98
N PRO A 165 -1.27 12.97 0.84
CA PRO A 165 -1.41 14.04 1.83
C PRO A 165 -2.86 14.46 2.06
N ASP A 166 -3.68 14.53 0.99
CA ASP A 166 -5.08 14.95 1.09
C ASP A 166 -5.91 14.00 1.98
N LEU A 167 -5.58 12.70 2.01
CA LEU A 167 -6.22 11.73 2.90
C LEU A 167 -6.11 12.15 4.37
N PHE A 168 -4.97 12.69 4.79
CA PHE A 168 -4.73 13.14 6.17
C PHE A 168 -5.26 14.54 6.45
N ALA A 169 -5.53 15.33 5.41
CA ALA A 169 -6.02 16.70 5.54
C ALA A 169 -7.54 16.80 5.65
N VAL A 170 -8.29 15.76 5.24
CA VAL A 170 -9.74 15.72 5.41
C VAL A 170 -10.13 15.23 6.81
N ALA A 171 -11.32 15.65 7.27
CA ALA A 171 -11.89 15.20 8.53
C ALA A 171 -12.99 14.14 8.28
N PRO A 172 -12.99 13.00 9.01
CA PRO A 172 -11.97 12.60 9.99
C PRO A 172 -10.64 12.24 9.30
N PRO A 173 -9.47 12.37 9.96
CA PRO A 173 -8.21 11.85 9.45
C PRO A 173 -8.21 10.31 9.46
N PRO A 174 -7.34 9.64 8.69
CA PRO A 174 -7.22 8.19 8.75
C PRO A 174 -6.69 7.78 10.13
N PRO A 175 -7.09 6.60 10.64
CA PRO A 175 -6.77 6.18 11.99
C PRO A 175 -5.39 5.51 12.11
N PHE A 176 -4.40 6.02 11.38
CA PHE A 176 -3.02 5.56 11.38
C PHE A 176 -2.07 6.72 11.04
N GLU A 177 -0.79 6.56 11.36
CA GLU A 177 0.23 7.56 11.11
C GLU A 177 0.78 7.47 9.69
N ARG A 178 1.11 8.62 9.10
CA ARG A 178 1.64 8.67 7.73
C ARG A 178 3.01 8.01 7.62
N GLN A 179 3.81 8.12 8.67
CA GLN A 179 5.21 7.69 8.73
C GLN A 179 5.34 6.16 8.85
N THR A 180 4.34 5.50 9.43
CA THR A 180 4.34 4.04 9.64
C THR A 180 3.71 3.29 8.48
N ALA A 181 2.99 3.98 7.59
CA ALA A 181 2.39 3.40 6.41
C ALA A 181 3.44 3.13 5.32
N VAL A 182 3.45 1.92 4.78
CA VAL A 182 4.43 1.46 3.80
C VAL A 182 3.84 1.50 2.39
N ARG A 183 4.56 2.15 1.48
CA ARG A 183 4.12 2.23 0.08
C ARG A 183 4.31 0.88 -0.61
N ILE A 184 3.29 0.45 -1.35
CA ILE A 184 3.34 -0.76 -2.16
C ILE A 184 4.24 -0.52 -3.39
N PRO A 185 5.36 -1.25 -3.54
CA PRO A 185 6.33 -1.06 -4.63
C PRO A 185 5.91 -1.85 -5.89
N ALA A 186 4.63 -1.80 -6.23
CA ALA A 186 4.08 -2.51 -7.39
C ALA A 186 3.08 -1.63 -8.13
N HIS A 187 2.94 -1.88 -9.43
CA HIS A 187 1.90 -1.24 -10.20
C HIS A 187 0.51 -1.67 -9.68
N VAL A 188 -0.33 -0.68 -9.38
CA VAL A 188 -1.71 -0.86 -8.93
C VAL A 188 -2.67 -0.35 -9.99
N HIS A 189 -3.51 -1.24 -10.49
CA HIS A 189 -4.55 -0.95 -11.46
C HIS A 189 -5.73 -0.21 -10.81
N THR A 190 -6.84 -0.13 -11.56
CA THR A 190 -8.20 -0.02 -11.04
C THR A 190 -8.45 -0.33 -9.56
N PRO A 191 -8.56 0.58 -8.55
CA PRO A 191 -8.98 0.13 -7.22
C PRO A 191 -10.36 -0.52 -7.31
N THR A 192 -10.37 -1.82 -7.08
CA THR A 192 -11.52 -2.72 -7.04
C THR A 192 -11.23 -3.77 -5.98
N HIS A 193 -12.24 -4.56 -5.61
CA HIS A 193 -12.04 -5.69 -4.71
C HIS A 193 -11.06 -6.72 -5.30
N GLU A 194 -11.16 -7.03 -6.59
CA GLU A 194 -10.23 -7.95 -7.27
C GLU A 194 -8.79 -7.45 -7.23
N GLU A 195 -8.59 -6.15 -7.48
CA GLU A 195 -7.27 -5.53 -7.44
C GLU A 195 -6.70 -5.54 -6.02
N LEU A 196 -7.54 -5.30 -5.02
CA LEU A 196 -7.19 -5.39 -3.61
C LEU A 196 -6.68 -6.80 -3.24
N LEU A 197 -7.38 -7.85 -3.68
CA LEU A 197 -6.93 -9.23 -3.49
C LEU A 197 -5.64 -9.55 -4.27
N ARG A 198 -5.50 -9.03 -5.49
CA ARG A 198 -4.28 -9.20 -6.30
C ARG A 198 -3.08 -8.56 -5.62
N VAL A 199 -3.23 -7.33 -5.15
CA VAL A 199 -2.19 -6.59 -4.43
C VAL A 199 -1.82 -7.32 -3.15
N ARG A 200 -2.80 -7.83 -2.37
CA ARG A 200 -2.51 -8.67 -1.19
C ARG A 200 -1.59 -9.83 -1.55
N ARG A 201 -1.87 -10.57 -2.63
CA ARG A 201 -1.01 -11.69 -3.08
C ARG A 201 0.41 -11.26 -3.42
N VAL A 202 0.59 -10.07 -4.00
CA VAL A 202 1.91 -9.50 -4.28
C VAL A 202 2.64 -9.18 -2.97
N CYS A 203 1.96 -8.56 -2.01
CA CYS A 203 2.54 -8.21 -0.70
C CYS A 203 2.88 -9.43 0.18
N LEU A 204 2.34 -10.61 -0.16
CA LEU A 204 2.66 -11.91 0.47
C LEU A 204 3.86 -12.62 -0.17
N ARG A 205 4.55 -11.99 -1.12
CA ARG A 205 5.76 -12.55 -1.74
C ARG A 205 6.98 -11.72 -1.41
N GLY A 206 8.06 -12.41 -1.05
CA GLY A 206 9.40 -11.84 -1.00
C GLY A 206 10.13 -12.07 -2.32
N ARG A 207 11.29 -11.42 -2.45
CA ARG A 207 12.20 -11.61 -3.58
C ARG A 207 13.65 -11.56 -3.15
N VAL A 208 14.50 -12.32 -3.82
CA VAL A 208 15.95 -12.23 -3.72
C VAL A 208 16.48 -11.75 -5.06
N VAL A 209 17.27 -10.69 -5.07
CA VAL A 209 17.93 -10.12 -6.23
C VAL A 209 19.42 -10.41 -6.08
N GLU A 210 19.97 -11.23 -6.96
CA GLU A 210 21.42 -11.46 -7.01
C GLU A 210 22.11 -10.40 -7.89
N PRO A 211 23.43 -10.18 -7.72
CA PRO A 211 24.19 -9.20 -8.49
C PRO A 211 24.09 -9.41 -10.00
N GLY A 212 24.09 -8.31 -10.77
CA GLY A 212 24.04 -8.32 -12.23
C GLY A 212 22.67 -8.53 -12.86
N ASP A 213 21.59 -8.26 -12.12
CA ASP A 213 20.19 -8.39 -12.56
C ASP A 213 19.42 -7.07 -12.67
#